data_AF-A0AAN9UQK8-F1
#
_entry.id   AF-A0AAN9UQK8-F1
#
_cell.length_a   1.000
_cell.length_b   1.000
_cell.length_c   1.000
_cell.angle_alpha   90.00
_cell.angle_beta   90.00
_cell.angle_gamma   90.00
#
_symmetry.space_group_name_H-M   'P 1'
#
loop_
_entity.id
_entity.type
_entity.pdbx_description
1 polymer ?
#
loop_
_entity_poly.entity_id
_entity_poly.type
_entity_poly.pdbx_seq_one_letter_code
_entity_poly.pdbx_strand_id
1 'polypeptide(L)' 'MSFESPRKTATAIATGQPDLIVLAGRHLSKVQETADALKETSTKVRGLQLELISQRAVRAAANAIDAWDDVPRSY' A
#
# COMPACT_ATOMS: atom_id res chain seq x y z
N MET A 1 14.64 18.08 11.26
CA MET A 1 14.47 16.65 10.95
C MET A 1 13.44 16.55 9.84
N SER A 2 13.88 16.41 8.59
CA SER A 2 12.97 16.34 7.44
C SER A 2 12.20 15.03 7.54
N PHE A 3 10.89 15.11 7.80
CA PHE A 3 10.01 13.96 7.67
C PHE A 3 10.10 13.51 6.21
N GLU A 4 10.71 12.36 5.99
CA GLU A 4 10.84 11.78 4.67
C GLU A 4 9.43 11.45 4.18
N SER A 5 8.97 12.19 3.16
CA SER A 5 7.59 12.07 2.69
C SER A 5 7.31 10.62 2.27
N PRO A 6 6.17 10.02 2.67
CA PRO A 6 5.85 8.61 2.36
C PRO A 6 5.89 8.28 0.86
N ARG A 7 5.77 9.29 -0.02
CA ARG A 7 6.02 9.15 -1.47
C ARG A 7 7.45 8.71 -1.80
N LYS A 8 8.48 9.26 -1.15
CA LYS A 8 9.88 8.93 -1.46
C LYS A 8 10.19 7.46 -1.20
N THR A 9 9.72 6.92 -0.08
CA THR A 9 9.89 5.51 0.26
C THR A 9 9.19 4.61 -0.76
N ALA A 10 7.95 4.95 -1.14
CA ALA A 10 7.21 4.16 -2.11
C ALA A 10 7.87 4.16 -3.50
N THR A 11 8.39 5.31 -3.96
CA THR A 11 9.15 5.39 -5.21
C THR A 11 10.45 4.59 -5.14
N ALA A 12 11.16 4.63 -4.01
CA ALA A 12 12.39 3.86 -3.82
C ALA A 12 12.13 2.34 -3.81
N ILE A 13 10.98 1.89 -3.32
CA ILE A 13 10.59 0.46 -3.38
C ILE A 13 10.22 0.07 -4.81
N ALA A 14 9.54 0.95 -5.55
CA ALA A 14 9.13 0.68 -6.93
C ALA A 14 10.33 0.50 -7.89
N THR A 15 11.52 1.05 -7.58
CA THR A 15 12.73 0.80 -8.39
C THR A 15 13.17 -0.67 -8.37
N GLY A 16 12.84 -1.39 -7.30
CA GLY A 16 13.05 -2.84 -7.18
C GLY A 16 12.10 -3.69 -8.01
N GLN A 17 11.19 -3.06 -8.77
CA GLN A 17 10.18 -3.70 -9.61
C GLN A 17 9.43 -4.85 -8.92
N PRO A 18 8.89 -4.64 -7.71
CA PRO A 18 8.04 -5.66 -7.11
C PRO A 18 6.77 -5.87 -7.96
N ASP A 19 6.22 -7.07 -7.90
CA ASP A 19 4.97 -7.39 -8.62
C ASP A 19 3.78 -6.59 -8.08
N LEU A 20 3.76 -6.30 -6.77
CA LEU A 20 2.68 -5.60 -6.09
C LEU A 20 3.20 -4.73 -4.92
N ILE A 21 2.74 -3.49 -4.86
CA ILE A 21 2.87 -2.61 -3.68
C ILE A 21 1.49 -2.37 -3.08
N VAL A 22 1.35 -2.63 -1.78
CA VAL A 22 0.14 -2.30 -1.00
C VAL A 22 0.38 -1.03 -0.19
N LEU A 23 -0.28 0.05 -0.58
CA LEU A 23 -0.21 1.33 0.14
C LEU A 23 -1.30 1.37 1.22
N ALA A 24 -0.90 1.12 2.47
CA ALA A 24 -1.80 1.12 3.61
C ALA A 24 -1.84 2.48 4.30
N GLY A 25 -3.03 3.05 4.51
CA GLY A 25 -3.17 4.32 5.20
C GLY A 25 -4.56 4.59 5.73
N ARG A 26 -4.66 5.53 6.69
CA ARG A 26 -5.95 5.89 7.34
C ARG A 26 -6.93 6.58 6.39
N HIS A 27 -6.39 7.35 5.43
CA HIS A 27 -7.18 8.14 4.48
C HIS A 27 -6.92 7.65 3.07
N LEU A 28 -7.95 7.05 2.46
CA LEU A 28 -7.88 6.54 1.09
C LEU A 28 -7.52 7.63 0.07
N SER A 29 -7.93 8.88 0.28
CA SER A 29 -7.59 9.99 -0.61
C SER A 29 -6.07 10.23 -0.70
N LYS A 30 -5.37 10.24 0.44
CA LYS A 30 -3.90 10.42 0.48
C LYS A 30 -3.15 9.20 -0.04
N VAL A 31 -3.72 8.01 0.18
CA VAL A 31 -3.21 6.76 -0.38
C VAL A 31 -3.31 6.79 -1.90
N GLN A 32 -4.45 7.23 -2.44
CA GLN A 32 -4.68 7.32 -3.87
C GLN A 32 -3.74 8.33 -4.54
N GLU A 33 -3.51 9.50 -3.93
CA GLU A 33 -2.54 10.49 -4.43
C GLU A 33 -1.11 9.89 -4.55
N THR A 34 -0.75 9.02 -3.60
CA THR A 34 0.53 8.30 -3.62
C THR A 34 0.52 7.16 -4.65
N ALA A 35 -0.61 6.46 -4.85
CA ALA A 35 -0.74 5.46 -5.90
C ALA A 35 -0.64 6.08 -7.30
N ASP A 36 -1.27 7.24 -7.50
CA ASP A 36 -1.22 8.00 -8.75
C ASP A 36 0.21 8.43 -9.09
N ALA A 37 1.05 8.69 -8.08
CA ALA A 37 2.48 8.96 -8.25
C ALA A 37 3.27 7.81 -8.88
N LEU A 38 2.82 6.59 -8.62
CA LEU A 38 3.53 5.36 -8.95
C LEU A 38 2.96 4.72 -10.22
N LYS A 39 1.92 5.30 -10.82
CA LYS A 39 1.33 4.82 -12.09
C LYS A 39 2.32 4.75 -13.24
N GLU A 40 3.38 5.55 -13.20
CA GLU A 40 4.43 5.54 -14.22
C GLU A 40 5.41 4.36 -14.05
N THR A 41 5.29 3.60 -12.96
CA THR A 41 6.07 2.38 -12.73
C THR A 41 5.30 1.17 -13.26
N SER A 42 6.02 0.13 -13.70
CA SER A 42 5.42 -1.14 -14.16
C SER A 42 4.81 -1.98 -13.02
N THR A 43 4.99 -1.56 -11.77
CA THR A 43 4.52 -2.24 -10.57
C THR A 43 3.02 -2.02 -10.35
N LYS A 44 2.28 -3.09 -10.00
CA LYS A 44 0.88 -2.94 -9.58
C LYS A 44 0.82 -2.25 -8.21
N VAL A 45 -0.08 -1.29 -8.06
CA VAL A 45 -0.29 -0.59 -6.78
C VAL A 45 -1.73 -0.72 -6.33
N ARG A 46 -1.96 -1.15 -5.09
CA ARG A 46 -3.28 -1.22 -4.46
C ARG A 46 -3.31 -0.38 -3.19
N GLY A 47 -4.35 0.43 -3.03
CA GLY A 47 -4.61 1.15 -1.79
C GLY A 47 -5.37 0.30 -0.78
N LEU A 48 -4.99 0.40 0.49
CA LEU A 48 -5.67 -0.27 1.60
C LEU A 48 -5.99 0.76 2.69
N GLN A 49 -7.26 0.83 3.09
CA GLN A 49 -7.60 1.58 4.29
C GLN A 49 -7.18 0.78 5.51
N LEU A 50 -6.25 1.32 6.29
CA LEU A 50 -5.73 0.68 7.48
C LEU A 50 -5.69 1.68 8.64
N GLU A 51 -6.30 1.27 9.74
CA GLU A 51 -6.25 1.96 11.01
C GLU A 51 -5.54 1.02 12.00
N LEU A 52 -4.35 1.42 12.47
CA LEU A 52 -3.47 0.59 13.29
C LEU A 52 -3.76 0.69 14.80
N ILE A 53 -4.48 1.73 15.23
CA ILE A 53 -4.88 1.93 16.63
C ILE A 53 -5.98 0.92 17.01
N SER A 54 -6.77 0.44 16.04
CA SER A 54 -7.87 -0.51 16.23
C SER A 54 -7.51 -1.89 15.68
N GLN A 55 -7.31 -2.85 16.58
CA GLN A 55 -7.08 -4.25 16.20
C GLN A 55 -8.21 -4.85 15.36
N ARG A 56 -9.46 -4.37 15.55
CA ARG A 56 -10.61 -4.75 14.72
C ARG A 56 -10.44 -4.23 13.29
N ALA A 57 -9.99 -3.00 13.12
CA ALA A 57 -9.72 -2.43 11.80
C ALA A 57 -8.55 -3.14 11.11
N VAL A 58 -7.50 -3.49 11.86
CA VAL A 58 -6.39 -4.32 11.35
C VAL A 58 -6.88 -5.67 10.84
N ARG A 59 -7.70 -6.39 11.62
CA ARG A 59 -8.28 -7.67 11.18
C ARG A 59 -9.16 -7.52 9.93
N ALA A 60 -9.96 -6.46 9.86
CA ALA A 60 -10.78 -6.19 8.68
C ALA A 60 -9.90 -5.93 7.43
N ALA A 61 -8.81 -5.19 7.59
CA ALA A 61 -7.87 -4.91 6.51
C ALA A 61 -7.10 -6.17 6.07
N ALA A 62 -6.72 -7.05 7.00
CA ALA A 62 -6.11 -8.34 6.69
C ALA A 62 -7.07 -9.23 5.88
N ASN A 63 -8.32 -9.35 6.31
CA ASN A 63 -9.33 -10.11 5.56
C ASN A 63 -9.58 -9.52 4.16
N ALA A 64 -9.47 -8.20 3.99
CA ALA A 64 -9.58 -7.56 2.69
C ALA A 64 -8.40 -7.93 1.77
N ILE A 65 -7.17 -7.95 2.29
CA ILE A 65 -5.98 -8.41 1.56
C ILE A 65 -6.12 -9.89 1.20
N ASP A 66 -6.59 -10.73 2.12
CA ASP A 66 -6.77 -12.16 1.90
C ASP A 66 -7.77 -12.47 0.78
N ALA A 67 -8.71 -11.56 0.51
CA ALA A 67 -9.66 -11.67 -0.60
C ALA A 67 -9.09 -11.22 -1.96
N TRP A 68 -7.86 -10.72 -2.03
CA TRP A 68 -7.25 -10.28 -3.29
C TRP A 68 -6.56 -11.43 -4.02
N ASP A 69 -6.86 -11.57 -5.30
CA ASP A 69 -6.25 -12.60 -6.16
C ASP A 69 -4.78 -12.28 -6.54
N ASP A 70 -4.41 -11.00 -6.47
CA ASP A 70 -3.06 -10.52 -6.85
C ASP A 70 -2.02 -10.67 -5.74
N VAL A 71 -2.39 -11.14 -4.55
CA VAL A 71 -1.47 -11.28 -3.40
C VAL A 71 -0.99 -12.72 -3.32
N PRO A 72 0.31 -13.00 -3.56
CA PRO A 72 0.83 -14.35 -3.43
C PRO A 72 0.76 -14.80 -1.98
N ARG A 73 0.20 -15.99 -1.75
CA ARG A 73 0.09 -16.61 -0.43
C ARG A 73 1.25 -17.59 -0.25
N SER A 74 2.16 -17.32 0.69
CA SER A 74 3.15 -18.29 1.11
C SER A 74 2.48 -19.28 2.07
N TYR A 75 2.44 -20.55 1.68
CA TYR A 75 2.01 -21.67 2.51
C TYR A 75 3.08 -22.04 3.55
#